data_AF-A0A257TJI3-F1
#
_entry.id   AF-A0A257TJI3-F1
#
_cell.length_a   1.000
_cell.length_b   1.000
_cell.length_c   1.000
_cell.angle_alpha   90.00
_cell.angle_beta   90.00
_cell.angle_gamma   90.00
#
_symmetry.space_group_name_H-M   'P 1'
#
loop_
_entity.id
_entity.type
_entity.pdbx_description
1 polymer ?
#
loop_
_entity_poly.entity_id
_entity_poly.type
_entity_poly.pdbx_seq_one_letter_code
_entity_poly.pdbx_strand_id
1 'polypeptide(L)'
;IASHSSAYAIAPHSRNVPDDVLVGLRDKGGVVMVNFFSGFVVPEAARRRADFLEVRRELKAQFPDKADYEAAVERWDNAHPISPGTVRTVVDHIEHIVKVAGIDHVGLGSDYDGVSMVPTQLEDVSCYPCITQELLDRGYDEAAVKKILGGNMLRVLRRAEEVARPPAD
;
A
#
# COMPACT_ATOMS: atom_id res chain seq x y z
N ILE A 1 -8.30 -3.48 -9.14
CA ILE A 1 -7.26 -2.66 -8.46
C ILE A 1 -6.88 -3.32 -7.13
N ALA A 2 -5.69 -3.05 -6.62
CA ALA A 2 -5.39 -3.20 -5.19
C ALA A 2 -5.23 -1.79 -4.61
N SER A 3 -6.17 -1.34 -3.78
CA SER A 3 -6.27 0.08 -3.38
C SER A 3 -5.27 0.51 -2.31
N HIS A 4 -4.72 -0.45 -1.57
CA HIS A 4 -3.70 -0.23 -0.54
C HIS A 4 -3.02 -1.58 -0.26
N SER A 5 -1.97 -1.91 -1.01
CA SER A 5 -1.16 -3.13 -0.84
C SER A 5 0.24 -2.87 -1.41
N SER A 6 1.24 -3.57 -0.89
CA SER A 6 2.66 -3.35 -1.28
C SER A 6 3.28 -4.63 -1.86
N ALA A 7 4.57 -4.61 -2.22
CA ALA A 7 5.24 -5.76 -2.84
C ALA A 7 5.63 -6.86 -1.83
N TYR A 8 5.19 -8.11 -2.06
CA TYR A 8 5.49 -9.24 -1.17
C TYR A 8 6.98 -9.60 -1.17
N ALA A 9 7.65 -9.48 -2.33
CA ALA A 9 9.07 -9.79 -2.46
C ALA A 9 9.97 -8.88 -1.59
N ILE A 10 9.53 -7.65 -1.28
CA ILE A 10 10.25 -6.72 -0.40
C ILE A 10 9.92 -7.03 1.06
N ALA A 11 8.64 -7.17 1.39
CA ALA A 11 8.17 -7.44 2.75
C ALA A 11 7.15 -8.60 2.74
N PRO A 12 7.57 -9.83 3.11
CA PRO A 12 6.71 -11.01 3.08
C PRO A 12 5.58 -10.92 4.12
N HIS A 13 4.39 -10.50 3.68
CA HIS A 13 3.18 -10.40 4.48
C HIS A 13 1.95 -10.70 3.61
N SER A 14 0.93 -11.37 4.14
CA SER A 14 -0.26 -11.79 3.37
C SER A 14 -1.07 -10.63 2.77
N ARG A 15 -0.87 -9.41 3.25
CA ARG A 15 -1.44 -8.16 2.68
C ARG A 15 -0.69 -7.62 1.48
N ASN A 16 0.51 -8.12 1.20
CA ASN A 16 1.32 -7.70 0.08
C ASN A 16 1.15 -8.63 -1.11
N VAL A 17 1.37 -8.08 -2.31
CA VAL A 17 1.06 -8.72 -3.59
C VAL A 17 2.26 -9.53 -4.08
N PRO A 18 2.12 -10.84 -4.31
CA PRO A 18 3.14 -11.68 -4.96
C PRO A 18 3.41 -11.27 -6.41
N ASP A 19 4.62 -11.54 -6.91
CA ASP A 19 5.06 -11.11 -8.24
C ASP A 19 4.21 -11.72 -9.38
N ASP A 20 3.76 -12.97 -9.24
CA ASP A 20 2.86 -13.61 -10.22
C ASP A 20 1.50 -12.90 -10.29
N VAL A 21 1.00 -12.39 -9.17
CA VAL A 21 -0.22 -11.57 -9.10
C VAL A 21 0.02 -10.18 -9.68
N LEU A 22 1.19 -9.57 -9.46
CA LEU A 22 1.58 -8.30 -10.10
C LEU A 22 1.59 -8.42 -11.63
N VAL A 23 2.15 -9.51 -12.17
CA VAL A 23 2.12 -9.83 -13.60
C VAL A 23 0.68 -9.99 -14.09
N GLY A 24 -0.15 -10.78 -13.40
CA GLY A 24 -1.55 -10.97 -13.78
C GLY A 24 -2.40 -9.69 -13.70
N LEU A 25 -2.05 -8.75 -12.83
CA LEU A 25 -2.69 -7.43 -12.72
C LEU A 25 -2.26 -6.51 -13.87
N ARG A 26 -0.97 -6.52 -14.23
CA ARG A 26 -0.45 -5.81 -15.42
C ARG A 26 -1.21 -6.23 -16.67
N ASP A 27 -1.32 -7.54 -16.90
CA ASP A 27 -1.95 -8.10 -18.10
C ASP A 27 -3.44 -7.73 -18.22
N LYS A 28 -4.09 -7.40 -17.09
CA LYS A 28 -5.48 -6.91 -17.03
C LYS A 28 -5.60 -5.39 -17.05
N GLY A 29 -4.49 -4.67 -17.21
CA GLY A 29 -4.47 -3.21 -17.22
C GLY A 29 -4.69 -2.55 -15.84
N GLY A 30 -4.57 -3.30 -14.75
CA GLY A 30 -4.86 -2.82 -13.39
C GLY A 30 -3.76 -1.93 -12.79
N VAL A 31 -3.95 -1.53 -11.52
CA VAL A 31 -2.98 -0.79 -10.71
C VAL A 31 -2.91 -1.34 -9.28
N VAL A 32 -1.70 -1.42 -8.72
CA VAL A 32 -1.45 -1.62 -7.28
C VAL A 32 -1.07 -0.29 -6.65
N MET A 33 -1.79 0.10 -5.61
CA MET A 33 -1.58 1.35 -4.90
C MET A 33 -0.83 1.06 -3.59
N VAL A 34 0.41 1.53 -3.48
CA VAL A 34 1.35 1.18 -2.40
C VAL A 34 0.85 1.72 -1.06
N ASN A 35 0.76 0.82 -0.08
CA ASN A 35 0.29 1.08 1.29
C ASN A 35 1.41 1.67 2.16
N PHE A 36 1.07 2.49 3.17
CA PHE A 36 2.06 3.13 4.06
C PHE A 36 2.05 2.56 5.49
N PHE A 37 1.37 1.45 5.78
CA PHE A 37 1.45 0.82 7.08
C PHE A 37 2.83 0.21 7.28
N SER A 38 3.56 0.69 8.28
CA SER A 38 4.90 0.20 8.63
C SER A 38 4.92 -1.31 8.85
N GLY A 39 3.85 -1.85 9.43
CA GLY A 39 3.66 -3.29 9.65
C GLY A 39 3.54 -4.12 8.37
N PHE A 40 3.32 -3.53 7.20
CA PHE A 40 3.31 -4.22 5.91
C PHE A 40 4.51 -3.86 5.03
N VAL A 41 5.08 -2.66 5.17
CA VAL A 41 6.16 -2.21 4.26
C VAL A 41 7.58 -2.41 4.80
N VAL A 42 7.76 -2.42 6.12
CA VAL A 42 9.09 -2.68 6.70
C VAL A 42 9.28 -4.19 6.81
N PRO A 43 10.30 -4.81 6.17
CA PRO A 43 10.40 -6.27 6.08
C PRO A 43 10.44 -6.98 7.43
N GLU A 44 11.10 -6.40 8.43
CA GLU A 44 11.10 -6.95 9.79
C GLU A 44 9.73 -6.81 10.47
N ALA A 45 9.09 -5.65 10.34
CA ALA A 45 7.77 -5.40 10.89
C ALA A 45 6.72 -6.33 10.27
N ALA A 46 6.77 -6.52 8.95
CA ALA A 46 5.96 -7.47 8.19
C ALA A 46 6.06 -8.89 8.74
N ARG A 47 7.28 -9.37 9.03
CA ARG A 47 7.45 -10.68 9.66
C ARG A 47 6.87 -10.73 11.07
N ARG A 48 7.09 -9.69 11.89
CA ARG A 48 6.54 -9.61 13.27
C ARG A 48 5.01 -9.51 13.29
N ARG A 49 4.42 -8.98 12.22
CA ARG A 49 2.98 -8.74 12.06
C ARG A 49 2.29 -9.80 11.20
N ALA A 50 2.94 -10.91 10.86
CA ALA A 50 2.39 -11.94 9.97
C ALA A 50 0.99 -12.43 10.37
N ASP A 51 0.77 -12.61 11.68
CA ASP A 51 -0.50 -13.09 12.25
C ASP A 51 -1.43 -11.96 12.71
N PHE A 52 -1.06 -10.69 12.47
CA PHE A 52 -1.80 -9.52 12.96
C PHE A 52 -3.27 -9.51 12.57
N LEU A 53 -3.60 -9.95 11.35
CA LEU A 53 -4.99 -9.99 10.89
C LEU A 53 -5.82 -11.02 11.66
N GLU A 54 -5.22 -12.18 11.96
CA GLU A 54 -5.87 -13.22 12.75
C GLU A 54 -6.07 -12.74 14.19
N VAL A 55 -5.04 -12.17 14.80
CA VAL A 55 -5.12 -11.55 16.12
C VAL A 55 -6.24 -10.50 16.17
N ARG A 56 -6.31 -9.58 15.20
CA ARG A 56 -7.38 -8.56 15.17
C ARG A 56 -8.76 -9.19 15.06
N ARG A 57 -8.90 -10.25 14.27
CA ARG A 57 -10.17 -10.98 14.13
C ARG A 57 -10.57 -11.64 15.45
N GLU A 58 -9.64 -12.27 16.15
CA GLU A 58 -9.87 -12.88 17.46
C GLU A 58 -10.25 -11.84 18.51
N LEU A 59 -9.49 -10.73 18.59
CA LEU A 59 -9.79 -9.63 19.49
C LEU A 59 -11.17 -9.03 19.18
N LYS A 60 -11.54 -8.88 17.91
CA LYS A 60 -12.86 -8.36 17.55
C LYS A 60 -14.00 -9.30 17.95
N ALA A 61 -13.77 -10.62 17.92
CA ALA A 61 -14.73 -11.60 18.40
C ALA A 61 -14.86 -11.59 19.93
N GLN A 62 -13.77 -11.33 20.65
CA GLN A 62 -13.75 -11.24 22.12
C GLN A 62 -14.32 -9.92 22.65
N PHE A 63 -14.08 -8.82 21.94
CA PHE A 63 -14.46 -7.47 22.33
C PHE A 63 -15.43 -6.88 21.28
N PRO A 64 -16.75 -7.14 21.39
CA PRO A 64 -17.73 -6.62 20.43
C PRO A 64 -17.88 -5.11 20.54
N ASP A 65 -17.75 -4.55 21.75
CA ASP A 65 -17.70 -3.11 21.99
C ASP A 65 -16.47 -2.49 21.32
N LYS A 66 -16.65 -1.30 20.74
CA LYS A 66 -15.60 -0.63 19.97
C LYS A 66 -14.44 -0.15 20.87
N ALA A 67 -14.74 0.44 22.02
CA ALA A 67 -13.72 1.00 22.90
C ALA A 67 -12.87 -0.12 23.53
N ASP A 68 -13.51 -1.20 23.97
CA ASP A 68 -12.80 -2.36 24.52
C ASP A 68 -11.93 -3.05 23.46
N TYR A 69 -12.41 -3.16 22.22
CA TYR A 69 -11.64 -3.67 21.10
C TYR A 69 -10.41 -2.80 20.80
N GLU A 70 -10.59 -1.48 20.72
CA GLU A 70 -9.50 -0.55 20.47
C GLU A 70 -8.45 -0.62 21.57
N ALA A 71 -8.86 -0.65 22.84
CA ALA A 71 -7.95 -0.80 23.97
C ALA A 71 -7.22 -2.16 23.95
N ALA A 72 -7.87 -3.24 23.50
CA ALA A 72 -7.25 -4.56 23.37
C ALA A 72 -6.22 -4.60 22.24
N VAL A 73 -6.52 -3.97 21.09
CA VAL A 73 -5.57 -3.81 19.98
C VAL A 73 -4.38 -2.96 20.41
N GLU A 74 -4.60 -1.86 21.13
CA GLU A 74 -3.51 -1.00 21.63
C GLU A 74 -2.58 -1.77 22.59
N ARG A 75 -3.13 -2.56 23.52
CA ARG A 75 -2.31 -3.42 24.40
C ARG A 75 -1.47 -4.41 23.61
N TRP A 76 -2.05 -5.03 22.58
CA TRP A 76 -1.31 -5.96 21.73
C TRP A 76 -0.23 -5.24 20.92
N ASP A 77 -0.54 -4.08 20.35
CA ASP A 77 0.42 -3.26 19.59
C ASP A 77 1.62 -2.86 20.45
N ASN A 78 1.39 -2.42 21.69
CA ASN A 78 2.44 -2.07 22.64
C ASN A 78 3.33 -3.26 23.02
N ALA A 79 2.77 -4.47 23.06
CA ALA A 79 3.53 -5.70 23.29
C ALA A 79 4.30 -6.19 22.05
N HIS A 80 3.98 -5.68 20.86
CA HIS A 80 4.57 -6.08 19.57
C HIS A 80 5.07 -4.84 18.80
N PRO A 81 6.11 -4.16 19.34
CA PRO A 81 6.64 -2.96 18.72
C PRO A 81 7.24 -3.26 17.36
N ILE A 82 7.05 -2.33 16.44
CA ILE A 82 7.61 -2.34 15.09
C ILE A 82 8.38 -1.05 14.84
N SER A 83 9.32 -1.08 13.91
CA SER A 83 10.01 0.13 13.44
C SER A 83 9.19 0.82 12.34
N PRO A 84 9.20 2.16 12.26
CA PRO A 84 8.40 2.89 11.28
C PRO A 84 8.92 2.75 9.84
N GLY A 85 10.24 2.63 9.66
CA GLY A 85 10.85 2.83 8.33
C GLY A 85 10.79 4.30 7.89
N THR A 86 11.04 4.57 6.62
CA THR A 86 11.07 5.94 6.06
C THR A 86 10.34 5.99 4.71
N VAL A 87 10.22 7.18 4.12
CA VAL A 87 9.74 7.33 2.73
C VAL A 87 10.47 6.42 1.74
N ARG A 88 11.76 6.13 1.97
CA ARG A 88 12.55 5.22 1.14
C ARG A 88 11.96 3.82 1.10
N THR A 89 11.48 3.32 2.24
CA THR A 89 10.84 2.00 2.33
C THR A 89 9.63 1.92 1.41
N VAL A 90 8.81 2.97 1.36
CA VAL A 90 7.65 3.03 0.44
C VAL A 90 8.10 3.07 -1.01
N VAL A 91 9.13 3.86 -1.32
CA VAL A 91 9.66 3.97 -2.69
C VAL A 91 10.34 2.67 -3.16
N ASP A 92 10.97 1.90 -2.26
CA ASP A 92 11.52 0.56 -2.59
C ASP A 92 10.40 -0.40 -3.08
N HIS A 93 9.22 -0.34 -2.47
CA HIS A 93 8.06 -1.08 -2.96
C HIS A 93 7.57 -0.58 -4.33
N ILE A 94 7.56 0.74 -4.55
CA ILE A 94 7.20 1.33 -5.84
C ILE A 94 8.16 0.83 -6.92
N GLU A 95 9.48 0.91 -6.71
CA GLU A 95 10.49 0.47 -7.68
C GLU A 95 10.37 -1.02 -8.01
N HIS A 96 10.12 -1.87 -7.01
CA HIS A 96 9.90 -3.30 -7.26
C HIS A 96 8.65 -3.53 -8.11
N ILE A 97 7.53 -2.86 -7.81
CA ILE A 97 6.31 -2.99 -8.61
C ILE A 97 6.54 -2.45 -10.03
N VAL A 98 7.25 -1.34 -10.19
CA VAL A 98 7.62 -0.81 -11.52
C VAL A 98 8.47 -1.83 -12.29
N LYS A 99 9.42 -2.50 -11.64
CA LYS A 99 10.26 -3.54 -12.25
C LYS A 99 9.46 -4.75 -12.72
N VAL A 100 8.46 -5.19 -11.97
CA VAL A 100 7.68 -6.41 -12.27
C VAL A 100 6.48 -6.13 -13.18
N ALA A 101 5.70 -5.11 -12.85
CA ALA A 101 4.44 -4.78 -13.50
C ALA A 101 4.55 -3.61 -14.50
N GLY A 102 5.57 -2.77 -14.41
CA GLY A 102 5.75 -1.58 -15.26
C GLY A 102 5.19 -0.30 -14.65
N ILE A 103 5.68 0.85 -15.13
CA ILE A 103 5.35 2.18 -14.59
C ILE A 103 3.86 2.54 -14.68
N ASP A 104 3.11 1.91 -15.57
CA ASP A 104 1.67 2.15 -15.76
C ASP A 104 0.78 1.44 -14.72
N HIS A 105 1.36 0.66 -13.80
CA HIS A 105 0.64 -0.29 -12.94
C HIS A 105 0.88 -0.09 -11.44
N VAL A 106 1.47 1.04 -11.05
CA VAL A 106 1.71 1.43 -9.65
C VAL A 106 1.03 2.76 -9.31
N GLY A 107 0.61 2.92 -8.05
CA GLY A 107 0.05 4.16 -7.50
C GLY A 107 0.29 4.26 -5.99
N LEU A 108 -0.42 5.18 -5.32
CA LEU A 108 -0.30 5.43 -3.88
C LEU A 108 -1.63 5.19 -3.16
N GLY A 109 -1.61 4.43 -2.06
CA GLY A 109 -2.80 4.10 -1.27
C GLY A 109 -2.47 4.09 0.22
N SER A 110 -2.33 5.28 0.81
CA SER A 110 -1.66 5.47 2.10
C SER A 110 -2.24 4.67 3.27
N ASP A 111 -3.56 4.50 3.29
CA ASP A 111 -4.30 3.96 4.44
C ASP A 111 -4.23 4.88 5.67
N TYR A 112 -4.12 6.20 5.45
CA TYR A 112 -4.24 7.20 6.51
C TYR A 112 -5.55 7.02 7.30
N ASP A 113 -5.48 7.26 8.60
CA ASP A 113 -6.55 7.02 9.59
C ASP A 113 -7.01 5.54 9.71
N GLY A 114 -6.44 4.62 8.94
CA GLY A 114 -6.72 3.18 8.98
C GLY A 114 -5.67 2.35 9.72
N VAL A 115 -4.51 2.93 10.02
CA VAL A 115 -3.31 2.21 10.48
C VAL A 115 -2.68 2.83 11.71
N SER A 116 -1.99 2.03 12.53
CA SER A 116 -1.42 2.50 13.81
C SER A 116 -0.03 3.12 13.69
N MET A 117 0.68 2.92 12.57
CA MET A 117 2.02 3.49 12.36
C MET A 117 2.37 3.62 10.88
N VAL A 118 2.83 4.80 10.48
CA VAL A 118 3.35 5.08 9.14
C VAL A 118 4.86 5.38 9.18
N PRO A 119 5.59 5.21 8.05
CA PRO A 119 6.98 5.61 7.94
C PRO A 119 7.20 7.08 8.27
N THR A 120 8.40 7.39 8.78
CA THR A 120 8.80 8.78 8.99
C THR A 120 8.82 9.53 7.66
N GLN A 121 8.50 10.83 7.69
CA GLN A 121 8.31 11.70 6.52
C GLN A 121 7.02 11.42 5.75
N LEU A 122 6.13 10.56 6.27
CA LEU A 122 4.82 10.24 5.71
C LEU A 122 3.73 10.28 6.78
N GLU A 123 3.89 11.13 7.79
CA GLU A 123 3.03 11.18 8.99
C GLU A 123 1.56 11.48 8.66
N ASP A 124 1.30 12.32 7.65
CA ASP A 124 -0.05 12.71 7.26
C ASP A 124 -0.17 13.08 5.77
N VAL A 125 -1.38 13.48 5.36
CA VAL A 125 -1.72 13.81 3.96
C VAL A 125 -0.93 15.01 3.40
N SER A 126 -0.23 15.80 4.20
CA SER A 126 0.65 16.87 3.72
C SER A 126 2.00 16.35 3.22
N CYS A 127 2.35 15.09 3.51
CA CYS A 127 3.67 14.52 3.31
C CYS A 127 3.91 13.87 1.93
N TYR A 128 2.90 13.79 1.05
CA TYR A 128 3.07 13.27 -0.31
C TYR A 128 4.23 13.91 -1.12
N PRO A 129 4.59 15.20 -0.96
CA PRO A 129 5.77 15.77 -1.60
C PRO A 129 7.09 15.06 -1.25
N CYS A 130 7.20 14.40 -0.08
CA CYS A 130 8.38 13.61 0.26
C CYS A 130 8.55 12.39 -0.66
N ILE A 131 7.45 11.74 -1.06
CA ILE A 131 7.49 10.64 -2.04
C ILE A 131 7.93 11.17 -3.40
N THR A 132 7.36 12.31 -3.83
CA THR A 132 7.75 12.96 -5.08
C THR A 132 9.24 13.27 -5.09
N GLN A 133 9.77 13.87 -4.03
CA GLN A 133 11.19 14.18 -3.94
C GLN A 133 12.06 12.92 -3.99
N GLU A 134 11.72 11.88 -3.22
CA GLU A 134 12.48 10.62 -3.23
C GLU A 134 12.43 9.92 -4.60
N LEU A 135 11.30 9.98 -5.34
CA LEU A 135 11.23 9.48 -6.72
C LEU A 135 12.13 10.28 -7.68
N LEU A 136 12.13 11.61 -7.57
CA LEU A 136 13.00 12.47 -8.38
C LEU A 136 14.49 12.20 -8.07
N ASP A 137 14.84 12.04 -6.81
CA ASP A 137 16.21 11.72 -6.37
C ASP A 137 16.68 10.35 -6.92
N ARG A 138 15.75 9.43 -7.17
CA ARG A 138 16.00 8.12 -7.83
C ARG A 138 15.98 8.18 -9.37
N GLY A 139 15.81 9.36 -9.95
CA GLY A 139 15.89 9.58 -11.40
C GLY A 139 14.60 9.32 -12.17
N TYR A 140 13.45 9.24 -11.49
CA TYR A 140 12.16 9.24 -12.18
C TYR A 140 11.91 10.61 -12.81
N ASP A 141 11.49 10.62 -14.08
CA ASP A 141 11.08 11.85 -14.75
C ASP A 141 9.69 12.31 -14.31
N GLU A 142 9.35 13.54 -14.67
CA GLU A 142 8.06 14.15 -14.33
C GLU A 142 6.87 13.34 -14.85
N ALA A 143 7.00 12.71 -16.02
CA ALA A 143 5.93 11.92 -16.62
C ALA A 143 5.65 10.63 -15.82
N ALA A 144 6.71 9.94 -15.38
CA ALA A 144 6.62 8.76 -14.54
C ALA A 144 6.07 9.10 -13.15
N VAL A 145 6.51 10.20 -12.54
CA VAL A 145 5.97 10.69 -11.26
C VAL A 145 4.47 10.96 -11.37
N LYS A 146 4.02 11.67 -12.41
CA LYS A 146 2.58 11.94 -12.65
C LYS A 146 1.74 10.67 -12.79
N LYS A 147 2.29 9.61 -13.40
CA LYS A 147 1.63 8.30 -13.47
C LYS A 147 1.41 7.71 -12.07
N ILE A 148 2.45 7.70 -11.24
CA ILE A 148 2.42 7.16 -9.86
C ILE A 148 1.46 7.97 -8.97
N LEU A 149 1.48 9.31 -9.05
CA LEU A 149 0.67 10.19 -8.21
C LEU A 149 -0.84 10.13 -8.50
N GLY A 150 -1.26 9.51 -9.61
CA GLY A 150 -2.68 9.31 -9.88
C GLY A 150 -3.03 9.09 -11.35
N GLY A 151 -2.13 9.39 -12.28
CA GLY A 151 -2.38 9.19 -13.72
C GLY A 151 -2.79 7.76 -14.07
N ASN A 152 -2.18 6.76 -13.43
CA ASN A 152 -2.51 5.36 -13.61
C ASN A 152 -3.91 5.01 -13.08
N MET A 153 -4.29 5.54 -11.91
CA MET A 153 -5.63 5.31 -11.36
C MET A 153 -6.71 5.94 -12.24
N LEU A 154 -6.47 7.17 -12.73
CA LEU A 154 -7.39 7.83 -13.67
C LEU A 154 -7.54 7.05 -14.98
N ARG A 155 -6.47 6.42 -15.49
CA ARG A 155 -6.53 5.50 -16.65
C ARG A 155 -7.42 4.30 -16.35
N VAL A 156 -7.26 3.66 -15.18
CA VAL A 156 -8.07 2.50 -14.80
C VAL A 156 -9.55 2.88 -14.63
N LEU A 157 -9.84 4.04 -14.04
CA LEU A 157 -11.22 4.52 -13.89
C LEU A 157 -11.90 4.76 -15.24
N ARG A 158 -11.23 5.45 -16.17
CA ARG A 158 -11.74 5.63 -17.55
C ARG A 158 -12.01 4.29 -18.24
N ARG A 159 -11.11 3.32 -18.07
CA ARG A 159 -11.32 1.99 -18.65
C ARG A 159 -12.55 1.29 -18.08
N ALA A 160 -12.81 1.43 -16.78
CA ALA A 160 -14.01 0.88 -16.16
C ALA A 160 -15.29 1.53 -16.74
N GLU A 161 -15.28 2.86 -16.94
CA GLU A 161 -16.38 3.60 -17.55
C GLU A 161 -16.64 3.17 -19.00
N GLU A 162 -15.58 2.97 -19.80
CA GLU A 162 -15.68 2.47 -21.18
C GLU A 162 -16.35 1.09 -21.25
N VAL A 163 -15.97 0.17 -20.35
CA VAL A 163 -16.54 -1.18 -20.30
C VAL A 163 -17.99 -1.16 -19.80
N ALA A 164 -18.32 -0.24 -18.90
CA ALA A 164 -19.68 -0.07 -18.39
C ALA A 164 -20.63 0.60 -19.39
N ARG A 165 -20.12 1.25 -20.44
CA ARG A 165 -20.94 1.93 -21.44
C ARG A 165 -21.79 0.89 -22.19
N PRO A 166 -23.12 1.10 -22.32
CA PRO A 166 -23.95 0.22 -23.13
C PRO A 166 -23.49 0.26 -24.60
N PRO A 167 -23.76 -0.80 -25.39
CA PRO A 167 -23.58 -0.75 -26.83
C PRO A 167 -24.29 0.47 -27.42
N ALA A 168 -23.68 1.12 -28.40
CA ALA A 168 -24.37 2.16 -29.15
C ALA A 168 -25.50 1.51 -29.97
N ASP A 169 -26.72 2.07 -29.88
CA ASP A 169 -27.88 1.71 -30.70
C ASP A 169 -27.65 1.99 -32.20
#